data_AF-A0AAX2F2S5-F1
#
_entry.id   AF-A0AAX2F2S5-F1
#
_cell.length_a   1.000
_cell.length_b   1.000
_cell.length_c   1.000
_cell.angle_alpha   90.00
_cell.angle_beta   90.00
_cell.angle_gamma   90.00
#
_symmetry.space_group_name_H-M   'P 1'
#
loop_
_entity.id
_entity.type
_entity.pdbx_description
1 polymer ?
#
loop_
_entity_poly.entity_id
_entity_poly.type
_entity_poly.pdbx_seq_one_letter_code
_entity_poly.pdbx_strand_id
1 'polypeptide(L)'
;MNKLSNLLFIVFCFIFVGCTCNDKQSKTKEYNVLQQKIYATEVSKEELDIPMMATATYSNGTHFYGADKIYYELSEGELTKIRSILNKQLPKIIPVNTIQLDLNNYFKQYLAYTYRGRIYVLVNLYKYYYIYYSTNPNKGVFSPAKGLHIISLKHEQNRSKYDNLMILLNLSKSRILRIETI
;
A
#
# COMPACT_ATOMS: atom_id res chain seq x y z
N MET A 1 -22.16 -10.50 78.59
CA MET A 1 -21.80 -9.41 77.68
C MET A 1 -20.41 -9.68 77.10
N ASN A 2 -20.36 -9.83 75.78
CA ASN A 2 -19.26 -9.56 74.84
C ASN A 2 -17.88 -10.19 75.08
N LYS A 3 -17.13 -10.70 74.10
CA LYS A 3 -17.30 -11.06 72.68
C LYS A 3 -15.89 -11.61 72.38
N LEU A 4 -15.69 -12.92 72.28
CA LEU A 4 -14.43 -13.47 71.77
C LEU A 4 -14.55 -13.54 70.26
N SER A 5 -13.77 -12.69 69.62
CA SER A 5 -13.72 -12.45 68.19
C SER A 5 -13.09 -13.63 67.46
N ASN A 6 -13.73 -13.99 66.36
CA ASN A 6 -13.37 -14.98 65.35
C ASN A 6 -11.90 -14.87 64.90
N LEU A 7 -11.18 -16.00 64.94
CA LEU A 7 -10.05 -16.24 64.04
C LEU A 7 -10.15 -17.67 63.50
N LEU A 8 -10.92 -17.83 62.41
CA LEU A 8 -11.06 -19.10 61.71
C LEU A 8 -9.90 -19.22 60.72
N PHE A 9 -8.93 -20.08 61.04
CA PHE A 9 -7.89 -20.53 60.10
C PHE A 9 -8.54 -21.39 59.01
N ILE A 10 -8.77 -20.81 57.83
CA ILE A 10 -9.16 -21.58 56.63
C ILE A 10 -7.87 -21.93 55.89
N VAL A 11 -7.48 -23.20 56.03
CA VAL A 11 -6.36 -23.82 55.31
C VAL A 11 -6.74 -23.97 53.84
N PHE A 12 -5.87 -23.44 52.97
CA PHE A 12 -5.92 -23.56 51.52
C PHE A 12 -5.69 -25.01 51.08
N CYS A 13 -6.70 -25.63 50.46
CA CYS A 13 -6.53 -26.84 49.66
C CYS A 13 -6.84 -26.52 48.19
N PHE A 14 -5.80 -26.21 47.41
CA PHE A 14 -5.88 -26.15 45.95
C PHE A 14 -6.07 -27.55 45.39
N ILE A 15 -7.31 -27.92 45.06
CA ILE A 15 -7.58 -29.07 44.21
C ILE A 15 -7.43 -28.59 42.77
N PHE A 16 -6.23 -28.76 42.20
CA PHE A 16 -6.01 -28.67 40.75
C PHE A 16 -6.70 -29.88 40.10
N VAL A 17 -7.98 -29.73 39.76
CA VAL A 17 -8.61 -30.59 38.77
C VAL A 17 -8.09 -30.15 37.41
N GLY A 18 -7.02 -30.80 36.96
CA GLY A 18 -6.52 -30.68 35.61
C GLY A 18 -7.58 -31.17 34.63
N CYS A 19 -8.43 -30.24 34.14
CA CYS A 19 -9.22 -30.47 32.95
C CYS A 19 -8.24 -30.46 31.79
N THR A 20 -7.82 -31.65 31.34
CA THR A 20 -7.09 -31.82 30.09
C THR A 20 -8.04 -31.56 28.94
N CYS A 21 -8.33 -30.27 28.69
CA CYS A 21 -8.81 -29.83 27.40
C CYS A 21 -7.69 -30.13 26.40
N ASN A 22 -7.83 -31.26 25.71
CA ASN A 22 -7.14 -31.54 24.47
C ASN A 22 -7.57 -30.48 23.46
N ASP A 23 -6.96 -29.30 23.52
CA ASP A 23 -6.91 -28.38 22.41
C ASP A 23 -6.05 -29.05 21.34
N LYS A 24 -6.67 -29.94 20.56
CA LYS A 24 -6.26 -30.15 19.18
C LYS A 24 -6.38 -28.77 18.56
N GLN A 25 -5.28 -28.01 18.55
CA GLN A 25 -5.08 -26.93 17.61
C GLN A 25 -5.52 -27.49 16.26
N SER A 26 -6.63 -26.94 15.74
CA SER A 26 -7.03 -27.28 14.39
C SER A 26 -5.83 -26.91 13.54
N LYS A 27 -5.22 -27.92 12.90
CA LYS A 27 -4.22 -27.69 11.86
C LYS A 27 -4.91 -26.75 10.88
N THR A 28 -4.54 -25.48 10.90
CA THR A 28 -5.06 -24.51 9.95
C THR A 28 -4.68 -25.09 8.61
N LYS A 29 -5.66 -25.54 7.82
CA LYS A 29 -5.39 -26.00 6.47
C LYS A 29 -4.67 -24.84 5.78
N GLU A 30 -3.44 -25.08 5.37
CA GLU A 30 -2.67 -24.12 4.60
C GLU A 30 -3.39 -24.01 3.25
N TYR A 31 -4.25 -22.99 3.12
CA TYR A 31 -4.97 -22.75 1.89
C TYR A 31 -3.98 -22.12 0.91
N ASN A 32 -3.67 -22.83 -0.17
CA ASN A 32 -2.89 -22.26 -1.26
C ASN A 32 -3.61 -21.02 -1.79
N VAL A 33 -2.91 -19.89 -1.87
CA VAL A 33 -3.43 -18.69 -2.53
C VAL A 33 -2.91 -18.73 -3.96
N LEU A 34 -3.81 -18.81 -4.93
CA LEU A 34 -3.46 -18.63 -6.33
C LEU A 34 -3.25 -17.14 -6.57
N GLN A 35 -2.12 -16.78 -7.17
CA GLN A 35 -1.74 -15.39 -7.42
C GLN A 35 -1.68 -15.15 -8.93
N GLN A 36 -2.47 -14.21 -9.42
CA GLN A 36 -2.41 -13.76 -10.80
C GLN A 36 -1.70 -12.41 -10.87
N LYS A 37 -0.68 -12.31 -11.72
CA LYS A 37 0.04 -11.08 -12.01
C LYS A 37 -0.67 -10.35 -13.15
N ILE A 38 -1.01 -9.08 -12.94
CA ILE A 38 -1.61 -8.22 -13.96
C ILE A 38 -0.63 -7.12 -14.31
N TYR A 39 -0.20 -7.07 -15.56
CA TYR A 39 0.71 -6.03 -16.05
C TYR A 39 -0.05 -4.81 -16.57
N ALA A 40 0.56 -3.63 -16.47
CA ALA A 40 0.03 -2.40 -17.02
C ALA A 40 -0.19 -2.51 -18.54
N THR A 41 0.66 -3.26 -19.23
CA THR A 41 0.55 -3.51 -20.68
C THR A 41 -0.67 -4.34 -21.07
N GLU A 42 -1.31 -5.01 -20.12
CA GLU A 42 -2.52 -5.81 -20.33
C GLU A 42 -3.81 -5.00 -20.07
N VAL A 43 -3.66 -3.74 -19.64
CA VAL A 43 -4.76 -2.87 -19.23
C VAL A 43 -4.90 -1.71 -20.22
N SER A 44 -6.14 -1.21 -20.38
CA SER A 44 -6.43 -0.04 -21.20
C SER A 44 -5.64 1.18 -20.72
N LYS A 45 -5.24 2.08 -21.63
CA LYS A 45 -4.40 3.24 -21.28
C LYS A 45 -5.12 4.20 -20.33
N GLU A 46 -6.44 4.28 -20.48
CA GLU A 46 -7.36 5.10 -19.71
C GLU A 46 -7.40 4.67 -18.23
N GLU A 47 -7.13 3.40 -17.94
CA GLU A 47 -7.11 2.84 -16.58
C GLU A 47 -5.72 2.90 -15.90
N LEU A 48 -4.69 3.36 -16.62
CA LEU A 48 -3.34 3.45 -16.07
C LEU A 48 -3.12 4.67 -15.18
N ASP A 49 -3.90 5.73 -15.38
CA ASP A 49 -3.86 6.95 -14.58
C ASP A 49 -4.83 6.80 -13.40
N ILE A 50 -4.30 6.77 -12.17
CA ILE A 50 -5.06 6.46 -10.95
C ILE A 50 -4.90 7.61 -9.95
N PRO A 51 -5.81 8.61 -9.96
CA PRO A 51 -5.90 9.60 -8.89
C PRO A 51 -6.22 8.91 -7.57
N MET A 52 -5.48 9.26 -6.51
CA MET A 52 -5.65 8.65 -5.21
C MET A 52 -6.58 9.48 -4.34
N MET A 53 -7.41 8.82 -3.55
CA MET A 53 -8.35 9.48 -2.65
C MET A 53 -7.65 10.00 -1.38
N ALA A 54 -8.30 10.94 -0.68
CA ALA A 54 -7.82 11.48 0.60
C ALA A 54 -7.56 10.39 1.65
N THR A 55 -8.34 9.31 1.61
CA THR A 55 -8.25 8.18 2.53
C THR A 55 -7.18 7.16 2.16
N ALA A 56 -6.35 7.42 1.15
CA ALA A 56 -5.33 6.49 0.70
C ALA A 56 -4.34 6.11 1.83
N THR A 57 -4.04 4.81 1.91
CA THR A 57 -3.14 4.22 2.90
C THR A 57 -2.05 3.38 2.25
N TYR A 58 -0.93 3.24 2.96
CA TYR A 58 0.05 2.19 2.70
C TYR A 58 -0.53 0.82 3.07
N SER A 59 0.14 -0.26 2.63
CA SER A 59 -0.27 -1.63 2.94
C SER A 59 -0.36 -1.95 4.43
N ASN A 60 0.33 -1.18 5.28
CA ASN A 60 0.29 -1.28 6.74
C ASN A 60 -0.83 -0.43 7.38
N GLY A 61 -1.72 0.18 6.60
CA GLY A 61 -2.83 1.01 7.06
C GLY A 61 -2.45 2.45 7.44
N THR A 62 -1.17 2.84 7.36
CA THR A 62 -0.75 4.21 7.66
C THR A 62 -1.27 5.16 6.59
N HIS A 63 -1.93 6.25 6.99
CA HIS A 63 -2.31 7.32 6.08
C HIS A 63 -1.08 7.92 5.41
N PHE A 64 -1.20 8.17 4.11
CA PHE A 64 -0.08 8.71 3.35
C PHE A 64 0.29 10.14 3.79
N TYR A 65 -0.72 10.98 4.03
CA TYR A 65 -0.53 12.37 4.41
C TYR A 65 -0.31 12.46 5.93
N GLY A 66 0.81 13.06 6.34
CA GLY A 66 1.03 13.44 7.74
C GLY A 66 0.17 14.65 8.12
N ALA A 67 0.10 14.98 9.41
CA ALA A 67 -0.75 16.06 9.93
C ALA A 67 -0.47 17.46 9.33
N ASP A 68 0.71 17.66 8.72
CA ASP A 68 1.14 18.92 8.11
C ASP A 68 0.82 19.04 6.61
N LYS A 69 0.23 18.00 6.01
CA LYS A 69 -0.10 17.94 4.59
C LYS A 69 -1.61 17.86 4.44
N ILE A 70 -2.16 18.69 3.56
CA ILE A 70 -3.60 18.70 3.26
C ILE A 70 -3.80 18.06 1.89
N TYR A 71 -4.68 17.07 1.81
CA TYR A 71 -5.07 16.45 0.55
C TYR A 71 -5.44 17.50 -0.51
N TYR A 72 -5.02 17.25 -1.75
CA TYR A 72 -5.36 18.09 -2.89
C TYR A 72 -5.91 17.20 -4.01
N GLU A 73 -7.13 17.48 -4.44
CA GLU A 73 -7.76 16.78 -5.56
C GLU A 73 -7.22 17.35 -6.89
N LEU A 74 -6.64 16.48 -7.70
CA LEU A 74 -6.08 16.88 -9.00
C LEU A 74 -7.18 16.99 -10.05
N SER A 75 -7.16 18.08 -10.82
CA SER A 75 -7.95 18.20 -12.03
C SER A 75 -7.35 17.42 -13.22
N GLU A 76 -8.16 17.14 -14.24
CA GLU A 76 -7.70 16.53 -15.51
C GLU A 76 -6.58 17.33 -16.20
N GLY A 77 -6.66 18.65 -16.12
CA GLY A 77 -5.61 19.54 -16.63
C GLY A 77 -4.29 19.37 -15.89
N GLU A 78 -4.35 19.16 -14.58
CA GLU A 78 -3.16 18.90 -13.75
C GLU A 78 -2.60 17.50 -13.97
N LEU A 79 -3.44 16.47 -14.15
CA LEU A 79 -2.99 15.12 -14.54
C LEU A 79 -2.25 15.16 -15.88
N THR A 80 -2.78 15.88 -16.86
CA THR A 80 -2.13 16.12 -18.16
C THR A 80 -0.80 16.86 -17.99
N LYS A 81 -0.74 17.88 -17.14
CA LYS A 81 0.49 18.61 -16.81
C LYS A 81 1.53 17.70 -16.16
N ILE A 82 1.13 16.83 -15.21
CA ILE A 82 2.02 15.86 -14.57
C ILE A 82 2.61 14.92 -15.62
N ARG A 83 1.79 14.32 -16.49
CA ARG A 83 2.25 13.44 -17.58
C ARG A 83 3.27 14.13 -18.48
N SER A 84 3.02 15.38 -18.85
CA SER A 84 3.97 16.20 -19.63
C SER A 84 5.31 16.40 -18.91
N ILE A 85 5.29 16.70 -17.61
CA ILE A 85 6.50 16.86 -16.79
C ILE A 85 7.30 15.55 -16.75
N LEU A 86 6.64 14.42 -16.49
CA LEU A 86 7.28 13.10 -16.41
C LEU A 86 7.94 12.72 -17.74
N ASN A 87 7.21 12.80 -18.86
CA ASN A 87 7.74 12.50 -20.19
C ASN A 87 8.96 13.38 -20.56
N LYS A 88 8.95 14.65 -20.16
CA LYS A 88 10.04 15.59 -20.48
C LYS A 88 11.26 15.44 -19.59
N GLN A 89 11.08 15.12 -18.30
CA GLN A 89 12.14 15.19 -17.30
C GLN A 89 12.70 13.82 -16.90
N LEU A 90 11.90 12.75 -16.85
CA LEU A 90 12.39 11.43 -16.45
C LEU A 90 13.53 10.91 -17.34
N PRO A 91 13.46 11.00 -18.68
CA PRO A 91 14.54 10.52 -19.55
C PRO A 91 15.86 11.27 -19.37
N LYS A 92 15.82 12.47 -18.78
CA LYS A 92 17.02 13.28 -18.50
C LYS A 92 17.67 12.93 -17.17
N ILE A 93 16.89 12.37 -16.24
CA ILE A 93 17.34 12.03 -14.89
C ILE A 93 17.75 10.55 -14.82
N ILE A 94 17.03 9.67 -15.52
CA ILE A 94 17.31 8.24 -15.60
C ILE A 94 17.94 7.95 -16.98
N PRO A 95 19.25 7.62 -17.06
CA PRO A 95 19.96 7.51 -18.33
C PRO A 95 19.46 6.37 -19.24
N VAL A 96 19.67 6.56 -20.55
CA VAL A 96 18.98 5.90 -21.68
C VAL A 96 19.28 4.41 -21.86
N ASN A 97 20.31 3.86 -21.20
CA ASN A 97 20.71 2.44 -21.36
C ASN A 97 19.77 1.46 -20.63
N THR A 98 18.86 1.98 -19.82
CA THR A 98 17.79 1.21 -19.18
C THR A 98 16.53 1.37 -20.02
N ILE A 99 16.14 0.28 -20.70
CA ILE A 99 14.87 0.03 -21.42
C ILE A 99 13.92 1.21 -21.27
N GLN A 100 13.73 1.97 -22.36
CA GLN A 100 12.86 3.15 -22.46
C GLN A 100 11.77 3.12 -21.41
N LEU A 101 11.87 4.04 -20.44
CA LEU A 101 10.89 4.22 -19.39
C LEU A 101 9.63 4.83 -20.01
N ASP A 102 8.91 4.00 -20.75
CA ASP A 102 7.64 4.31 -21.39
C ASP A 102 6.57 4.28 -20.32
N LEU A 103 6.00 5.44 -20.02
CA LEU A 103 4.95 5.57 -19.02
C LEU A 103 3.73 4.70 -19.34
N ASN A 104 3.49 4.32 -20.60
CA ASN A 104 2.40 3.41 -20.95
C ASN A 104 2.59 1.98 -20.39
N ASN A 105 3.80 1.62 -19.97
CA ASN A 105 4.09 0.33 -19.35
C ASN A 105 3.94 0.34 -17.82
N TYR A 106 3.34 1.40 -17.27
CA TYR A 106 3.16 1.59 -15.83
C TYR A 106 1.74 1.97 -15.48
N PHE A 107 1.23 1.45 -14.38
CA PHE A 107 0.19 2.13 -13.61
C PHE A 107 0.81 3.35 -12.93
N LYS A 108 0.04 4.44 -12.78
CA LYS A 108 0.46 5.71 -12.23
C LYS A 108 -0.50 6.12 -11.14
N GLN A 109 -0.10 5.96 -9.88
CA GLN A 109 -0.87 6.47 -8.75
C GLN A 109 -0.43 7.90 -8.44
N TYR A 110 -1.39 8.81 -8.36
CA TYR A 110 -1.15 10.24 -8.09
C TYR A 110 -1.67 10.62 -6.71
N LEU A 111 -0.76 10.90 -5.78
CA LEU A 111 -1.09 11.37 -4.44
C LEU A 111 -0.68 12.84 -4.31
N ALA A 112 -1.66 13.74 -4.30
CA ALA A 112 -1.40 15.17 -4.26
C ALA A 112 -1.76 15.79 -2.91
N TYR A 113 -0.93 16.75 -2.50
CA TYR A 113 -1.13 17.50 -1.26
C TYR A 113 -0.62 18.92 -1.39
N THR A 114 -1.20 19.81 -0.60
CA THR A 114 -0.66 21.13 -0.37
C THR A 114 0.28 21.13 0.83
N TYR A 115 1.39 21.84 0.69
CA TYR A 115 2.34 22.10 1.77
C TYR A 115 2.97 23.48 1.56
N ARG A 116 2.86 24.35 2.58
CA ARG A 116 3.37 25.74 2.53
C ARG A 116 2.96 26.50 1.25
N GLY A 117 1.66 26.43 0.90
CA GLY A 117 1.08 27.14 -0.24
C GLY A 117 1.50 26.61 -1.62
N ARG A 118 2.07 25.41 -1.70
CA ARG A 118 2.45 24.77 -2.97
C ARG A 118 1.86 23.38 -3.08
N ILE A 119 1.62 22.95 -4.31
CA ILE A 119 1.09 21.63 -4.63
C ILE A 119 2.25 20.69 -4.93
N TYR A 120 2.29 19.59 -4.21
CA TYR A 120 3.22 18.50 -4.41
C TYR A 120 2.45 17.25 -4.80
N VAL A 121 3.05 16.45 -5.68
CA VAL A 121 2.46 15.20 -6.15
C VAL A 121 3.50 14.11 -5.96
N LEU A 122 3.14 13.08 -5.21
CA LEU A 122 3.85 11.83 -5.26
C LEU A 122 3.24 10.97 -6.38
N VAL A 123 4.06 10.64 -7.37
CA VAL A 123 3.70 9.71 -8.44
C VAL A 123 4.34 8.37 -8.13
N ASN A 124 3.52 7.34 -7.94
CA ASN A 124 3.98 5.97 -7.78
C ASN A 124 3.74 5.22 -9.10
N LEU A 125 4.83 4.90 -9.79
CA LEU A 125 4.83 4.09 -11.00
C LEU A 125 5.08 2.64 -10.63
N TYR A 126 4.24 1.72 -11.11
CA TYR A 126 4.47 0.28 -10.94
C TYR A 126 4.00 -0.49 -12.18
N LYS A 127 4.77 -1.51 -12.58
CA LYS A 127 4.47 -2.25 -13.82
C LYS A 127 3.35 -3.28 -13.68
N TYR A 128 3.12 -3.77 -12.48
CA TYR A 128 2.16 -4.84 -12.25
C TYR A 128 1.64 -4.84 -10.81
N TYR A 129 0.49 -5.48 -10.61
CA TYR A 129 -0.04 -5.81 -9.29
C TYR A 129 -0.55 -7.25 -9.30
N TYR A 130 -0.93 -7.74 -8.13
CA TYR A 130 -1.39 -9.11 -7.97
C TYR A 130 -2.86 -9.16 -7.55
N ILE A 131 -3.60 -10.08 -8.17
CA ILE A 131 -4.91 -10.54 -7.73
C ILE A 131 -4.71 -11.87 -7.02
N TYR A 132 -5.29 -12.01 -5.84
CA TYR A 132 -5.21 -13.20 -5.00
C TYR A 132 -6.54 -13.93 -5.00
N TYR A 133 -6.48 -15.20 -5.35
CA TYR A 133 -7.61 -16.12 -5.36
C TYR A 133 -7.43 -17.11 -4.22
N SER A 134 -8.36 -17.08 -3.28
CA SER A 134 -8.39 -18.07 -2.22
C SER A 134 -8.91 -19.41 -2.76
N THR A 135 -8.23 -20.50 -2.41
CA THR A 135 -8.73 -21.86 -2.64
C THR A 135 -9.78 -22.29 -1.60
N ASN A 136 -9.97 -21.52 -0.53
CA ASN A 136 -11.12 -21.68 0.36
C ASN A 136 -12.36 -21.05 -0.30
N PRO A 137 -13.43 -21.82 -0.57
CA PRO A 137 -14.63 -21.33 -1.25
C PRO A 137 -15.38 -20.22 -0.49
N ASN A 138 -15.15 -20.09 0.82
CA ASN A 138 -15.76 -19.06 1.66
C ASN A 138 -14.97 -17.74 1.68
N LYS A 139 -13.78 -17.71 1.09
CA LYS A 139 -12.95 -16.50 0.95
C LYS A 139 -12.91 -16.14 -0.53
N GLY A 140 -13.34 -14.93 -0.86
CA GLY A 140 -13.44 -14.45 -2.23
C GLY A 140 -12.10 -14.07 -2.85
N VAL A 141 -12.20 -13.40 -4.00
CA VAL A 141 -11.06 -12.78 -4.70
C VAL A 141 -10.64 -11.51 -3.97
N PHE A 142 -9.34 -11.31 -3.80
CA PHE A 142 -8.77 -10.12 -3.20
C PHE A 142 -7.83 -9.42 -4.17
N SER A 143 -8.07 -8.14 -4.43
CA SER A 143 -7.20 -7.26 -5.20
C SER A 143 -7.01 -5.96 -4.42
N PRO A 144 -5.83 -5.34 -4.44
CA PRO A 144 -5.67 -3.98 -3.91
C PRO A 144 -6.70 -3.04 -4.57
N ALA A 145 -7.44 -2.29 -3.75
CA ALA A 145 -8.34 -1.27 -4.25
C ALA A 145 -7.50 -0.11 -4.83
N LYS A 146 -7.45 -0.04 -6.16
CA LYS A 146 -6.78 1.05 -6.89
C LYS A 146 -7.40 2.38 -6.44
N GLY A 147 -6.57 3.39 -6.13
CA GLY A 147 -7.02 4.68 -5.61
C GLY A 147 -7.06 4.78 -4.07
N LEU A 148 -7.14 3.64 -3.36
CA LEU A 148 -7.14 3.56 -1.90
C LEU A 148 -5.84 2.99 -1.34
N HIS A 149 -5.27 1.97 -1.98
CA HIS A 149 -4.03 1.35 -1.52
C HIS A 149 -2.86 1.76 -2.40
N ILE A 150 -1.79 2.28 -1.78
CA ILE A 150 -0.52 2.52 -2.48
C ILE A 150 0.11 1.16 -2.78
N ILE A 151 0.27 0.84 -4.06
CA ILE A 151 0.83 -0.44 -4.49
C ILE A 151 2.35 -0.32 -4.53
N SER A 152 3.04 -1.19 -3.80
CA SER A 152 4.51 -1.23 -3.80
C SER A 152 5.01 -2.63 -4.12
N LEU A 153 6.08 -2.71 -4.90
CA LEU A 153 6.75 -3.96 -5.24
C LEU A 153 8.01 -4.21 -4.41
N LYS A 154 8.26 -3.42 -3.35
CA LYS A 154 9.50 -3.46 -2.55
C LYS A 154 9.90 -4.85 -2.07
N HIS A 155 8.92 -5.67 -1.72
CA HIS A 155 9.12 -7.01 -1.16
C HIS A 155 9.18 -8.13 -2.21
N GLU A 156 9.09 -7.81 -3.50
CA GLU A 156 9.16 -8.78 -4.59
C GLU A 156 10.61 -9.22 -4.84
N GLN A 157 10.88 -10.53 -4.72
CA GLN A 157 12.23 -11.09 -4.78
C GLN A 157 12.92 -10.90 -6.14
N ASN A 158 12.16 -10.85 -7.24
CA ASN A 158 12.68 -10.83 -8.61
C ASN A 158 12.33 -9.55 -9.40
N ARG A 159 12.08 -8.44 -8.69
CA ARG A 159 11.75 -7.17 -9.36
C ARG A 159 12.97 -6.56 -10.02
N SER A 160 12.77 -5.97 -11.20
CA SER A 160 13.76 -5.08 -11.78
C SER A 160 13.75 -3.73 -11.05
N LYS A 161 14.90 -3.05 -11.06
CA LYS A 161 15.10 -1.74 -10.41
C LYS A 161 14.01 -0.70 -10.74
N TYR A 162 13.51 -0.71 -11.98
CA TYR A 162 12.51 0.25 -12.46
C TYR A 162 11.10 -0.32 -12.53
N ASP A 163 10.83 -1.49 -11.95
CA ASP A 163 9.47 -2.03 -11.93
C ASP A 163 8.56 -1.28 -10.96
N ASN A 164 9.14 -0.60 -9.96
CA ASN A 164 8.44 0.32 -9.07
C ASN A 164 9.29 1.57 -8.79
N LEU A 165 8.73 2.76 -9.05
CA LEU A 165 9.36 4.06 -8.85
C LEU A 165 8.42 5.00 -8.11
N MET A 166 8.94 5.68 -7.09
CA MET A 166 8.28 6.82 -6.48
C MET A 166 8.97 8.11 -6.90
N ILE A 167 8.17 9.07 -7.34
CA ILE A 167 8.64 10.35 -7.87
C ILE A 167 7.93 11.45 -7.08
N LEU A 168 8.71 12.32 -6.45
CA LEU A 168 8.17 13.53 -5.83
C LEU A 168 8.28 14.68 -6.84
N LEU A 169 7.13 15.29 -7.14
CA LEU A 169 6.99 16.40 -8.07
C LEU A 169 6.47 17.63 -7.33
N ASN A 170 7.01 18.80 -7.67
CA ASN A 170 6.45 20.09 -7.28
C ASN A 170 5.66 20.64 -8.47
N LEU A 171 4.33 20.59 -8.40
CA LEU A 171 3.45 20.92 -9.51
C LEU A 171 3.38 22.44 -9.73
N SER A 172 3.46 23.21 -8.65
CA SER A 172 3.55 24.68 -8.72
C SER A 172 4.79 25.16 -9.48
N LYS A 173 5.89 24.40 -9.43
CA LYS A 173 7.15 24.70 -10.14
C LYS A 173 7.38 23.85 -11.39
N SER A 174 6.43 22.98 -11.74
CA SER A 174 6.50 22.06 -12.89
C SER A 174 7.81 21.25 -12.96
N ARG A 175 8.28 20.70 -11.83
CA ARG A 175 9.57 20.00 -11.76
C ARG A 175 9.56 18.75 -10.88
N ILE A 176 10.33 17.75 -11.29
CA ILE A 176 10.69 16.61 -10.44
C ILE A 176 11.68 17.09 -9.37
N LEU A 177 11.44 16.69 -8.14
CA LEU A 177 12.31 16.98 -6.99
C LEU A 177 13.17 15.77 -6.61
N ARG A 178 12.58 14.58 -6.64
CA ARG A 178 13.22 13.34 -6.18
C ARG A 178 12.65 12.14 -6.92
N ILE A 179 13.50 11.14 -7.13
CA ILE A 179 13.12 9.83 -7.64
C ILE A 179 13.71 8.77 -6.71
N GLU A 180 12.91 7.79 -6.34
CA GLU A 180 13.27 6.66 -5.49
C GLU A 180 12.81 5.37 -6.15
N THR A 181 13.68 4.37 -6.19
CA THR A 181 13.32 2.99 -6.55
C THR A 181 12.85 2.29 -5.28
N ILE A 182 11.62 1.80 -5.27
CA ILE A 182 10.99 1.25 -4.05
C ILE A 182 10.82 -0.22 -4.15
#